data_AF-A0A0M2SJY3-F1
#
_entry.id   AF-A0A0M2SJY3-F1
#
_cell.length_a   1.000
_cell.length_b   1.000
_cell.length_c   1.000
_cell.angle_alpha   90.00
_cell.angle_beta   90.00
_cell.angle_gamma   90.00
#
_symmetry.space_group_name_H-M   'P 1'
#
loop_
_entity.id
_entity.type
_entity.pdbx_description
1 polymer ?
#
loop_
_entity_poly.entity_id
_entity_poly.type
_entity_poly.pdbx_seq_one_letter_code
_entity_poly.pdbx_strand_id
1 'polypeptide(L)'
;MKVDIIGSALVKKLTEFKNFPYKINNFVSGQSLLSLISAPHPVDMVDLETDDIHIISTAYRDFNKSQFNAFRTSESEVLILDLLSELNTVCRFNQGYFNETSMELLRDVPDYTNLSHIEKFRALQDNQDEIFSFLGKYERLIIIKPDIIDDIEADFLNALYGMIQEEFHNHLVLTLPAPPEGKDYFNAPIEYYDSVNFNLKKFTSDNYYDQMLFDEKLEDDELSVFINHIEPREYVYELYKDGQSWKMSDPTTSRFYKFNLKEKGRYRIRVNLTDESVNPRFTQTYKFNPFSSLGDRKINFAEMPPAYDQWLLDYVLEHEAIEAIIGNPFRFPDGYNGVPVIQSTEASDDLTLYQAELFEYVFNRMVDEQSGNDSSAPKPEKKQIFLQTMEKYLSNNKES
;
A
#
# COMPACT_ATOMS: atom_id res chain seq x y z
N MET A 1 -3.18 8.30 -27.64
CA MET A 1 -3.98 7.33 -26.85
C MET A 1 -5.15 8.06 -26.22
N LYS A 2 -6.37 7.51 -26.34
CA LYS A 2 -7.53 8.00 -25.57
C LYS A 2 -7.52 7.36 -24.19
N VAL A 3 -7.86 8.12 -23.15
CA VAL A 3 -7.93 7.61 -21.78
C VAL A 3 -9.26 7.97 -21.15
N ASP A 4 -9.79 7.04 -20.36
CA ASP A 4 -10.76 7.35 -19.33
C ASP A 4 -10.01 7.65 -18.02
N ILE A 5 -10.61 8.46 -17.15
CA ILE A 5 -9.97 8.88 -15.91
C ILE A 5 -10.97 8.89 -14.76
N ILE A 6 -10.63 8.21 -13.68
CA ILE A 6 -11.23 8.35 -12.36
C ILE A 6 -10.14 8.94 -11.46
N GLY A 7 -10.36 10.14 -10.92
CA GLY A 7 -9.33 10.74 -10.09
C GLY A 7 -9.76 11.88 -9.19
N SER A 8 -8.79 12.47 -8.51
CA SER A 8 -9.02 13.56 -7.57
C SER A 8 -8.92 14.94 -8.25
N ALA A 9 -8.94 16.00 -7.44
CA ALA A 9 -8.63 17.36 -7.89
C ALA A 9 -7.20 17.48 -8.45
N LEU A 10 -6.27 16.62 -8.01
CA LEU A 10 -4.90 16.59 -8.54
C LEU A 10 -4.91 16.26 -10.03
N VAL A 11 -5.57 15.17 -10.45
CA VAL A 11 -5.61 14.79 -11.87
C VAL A 11 -6.39 15.80 -12.70
N LYS A 12 -7.44 16.41 -12.14
CA LYS A 12 -8.12 17.53 -12.80
C LYS A 12 -7.12 18.63 -13.19
N LYS A 13 -6.29 19.08 -12.25
CA LYS A 13 -5.23 20.06 -12.53
C LYS A 13 -4.23 19.55 -13.56
N LEU A 14 -3.78 18.30 -13.48
CA LEU A 14 -2.87 17.72 -14.48
C LEU A 14 -3.42 17.84 -15.91
N THR A 15 -4.72 17.59 -16.09
CA THR A 15 -5.38 17.62 -17.41
C THR A 15 -5.52 19.01 -18.03
N GLU A 16 -5.40 20.08 -17.21
CA GLU A 16 -5.48 21.46 -17.68
C GLU A 16 -4.18 21.92 -18.39
N PHE A 17 -3.08 21.19 -18.20
CA PHE A 17 -1.80 21.54 -18.81
C PHE A 17 -1.76 21.13 -20.28
N LYS A 18 -1.17 21.99 -21.11
CA LYS A 18 -0.97 21.72 -22.55
C LYS A 18 -0.10 20.49 -22.84
N ASN A 19 0.75 20.07 -21.90
CA ASN A 19 1.63 18.93 -22.05
C ASN A 19 1.07 17.63 -21.46
N PHE A 20 -0.19 17.62 -20.98
CA PHE A 20 -0.84 16.39 -20.58
C PHE A 20 -0.82 15.38 -21.76
N PRO A 21 -0.28 14.16 -21.58
CA PRO A 21 0.13 13.33 -22.70
C PRO A 21 -1.02 12.55 -23.36
N TYR A 22 -2.24 12.65 -22.86
CA TYR A 22 -3.37 11.83 -23.29
C TYR A 22 -4.56 12.64 -23.80
N LYS A 23 -5.34 12.05 -24.70
CA LYS A 23 -6.64 12.59 -25.11
C LYS A 23 -7.71 12.05 -24.18
N ILE A 24 -8.37 12.92 -23.43
CA ILE A 24 -9.40 12.53 -22.46
C ILE A 24 -10.67 12.15 -23.20
N ASN A 25 -11.24 10.99 -22.85
CA ASN A 25 -12.52 10.51 -23.35
C ASN A 25 -13.62 10.73 -22.30
N ASN A 26 -13.50 10.07 -21.14
CA ASN A 26 -14.33 10.32 -19.96
C ASN A 26 -13.46 10.78 -18.78
N PHE A 27 -14.00 11.66 -17.94
CA PHE A 27 -13.35 12.16 -16.73
C PHE A 27 -14.37 12.32 -15.61
N VAL A 28 -14.14 11.64 -14.50
CA VAL A 28 -14.82 11.85 -13.23
C VAL A 28 -13.79 12.30 -12.20
N SER A 29 -14.12 13.38 -11.47
CA SER A 29 -13.28 13.91 -10.41
C SER A 29 -14.02 13.88 -9.09
N GLY A 30 -13.33 13.50 -8.01
CA GLY A 30 -13.87 13.60 -6.66
C GLY A 30 -14.94 12.55 -6.33
N GLN A 31 -14.98 11.43 -7.04
CA GLN A 31 -15.79 10.27 -6.68
C GLN A 31 -14.86 9.08 -6.44
N SER A 32 -15.10 8.37 -5.34
CA SER A 32 -14.46 7.07 -5.10
C SER A 32 -15.00 6.02 -6.08
N LEU A 33 -14.22 4.97 -6.33
CA LEU A 33 -14.66 3.78 -7.05
C LEU A 33 -15.95 3.23 -6.44
N LEU A 34 -15.97 3.10 -5.11
CA LEU A 34 -17.12 2.58 -4.37
C LEU A 34 -18.40 3.39 -4.65
N SER A 35 -18.30 4.72 -4.60
CA SER A 35 -19.44 5.58 -4.92
C SER A 35 -19.81 5.48 -6.40
N LEU A 36 -18.84 5.51 -7.31
CA LEU A 36 -19.10 5.53 -8.75
C LEU A 36 -19.89 4.30 -9.23
N ILE A 37 -19.57 3.12 -8.69
CA ILE A 37 -20.17 1.86 -9.15
C ILE A 37 -21.44 1.45 -8.39
N SER A 38 -21.75 2.11 -7.26
CA SER A 38 -22.84 1.65 -6.38
C SER A 38 -24.22 1.81 -7.03
N ALA A 39 -25.23 1.19 -6.40
CA ALA A 39 -26.62 1.42 -6.77
C ALA A 39 -26.97 2.93 -6.72
N PRO A 40 -27.70 3.45 -7.73
CA PRO A 40 -28.12 4.85 -7.74
C PRO A 40 -29.27 5.08 -6.76
N HIS A 41 -29.37 6.32 -6.27
CA HIS A 41 -30.55 6.85 -5.61
C HIS A 41 -31.05 8.03 -6.46
N PRO A 42 -31.95 7.81 -7.43
CA PRO A 42 -32.31 8.83 -8.40
C PRO A 42 -32.95 10.05 -7.73
N VAL A 43 -32.40 11.23 -8.01
CA VAL A 43 -32.91 12.53 -7.57
C VAL A 43 -32.92 13.50 -8.74
N ASP A 44 -33.87 14.43 -8.74
CA ASP A 44 -33.88 15.51 -9.71
C ASP A 44 -33.01 16.67 -9.23
N MET A 45 -32.52 17.50 -10.16
CA MET A 45 -31.72 18.68 -9.81
C MET A 45 -32.47 19.66 -8.90
N VAL A 46 -33.82 19.65 -8.94
CA VAL A 46 -34.66 20.49 -8.10
C VAL A 46 -34.69 20.04 -6.64
N ASP A 47 -34.25 18.82 -6.34
CA ASP A 47 -34.24 18.27 -4.98
C ASP A 47 -32.97 18.65 -4.20
N LEU A 48 -32.05 19.38 -4.84
CA LEU A 48 -30.77 19.80 -4.29
C LEU A 48 -30.81 21.27 -3.79
N GLU A 49 -30.35 21.51 -2.56
CA GLU A 49 -30.32 22.81 -1.87
C GLU A 49 -29.07 23.62 -2.17
N THR A 50 -28.91 24.03 -3.43
CA THR A 50 -27.91 25.01 -3.82
C THR A 50 -28.29 25.67 -5.14
N ASP A 51 -27.84 26.92 -5.32
CA ASP A 51 -28.00 27.64 -6.58
C ASP A 51 -26.78 27.48 -7.51
N ASP A 52 -25.69 26.86 -7.02
CA ASP A 52 -24.48 26.63 -7.82
C ASP A 52 -24.65 25.43 -8.75
N ILE A 53 -24.84 25.71 -10.04
CA ILE A 53 -25.03 24.69 -11.08
C ILE A 53 -23.90 23.64 -11.14
N HIS A 54 -22.68 23.99 -10.77
CA HIS A 54 -21.56 23.05 -10.74
C HIS A 54 -21.70 22.05 -9.58
N ILE A 55 -22.12 22.54 -8.42
CA ILE A 55 -22.39 21.71 -7.24
C ILE A 55 -23.62 20.81 -7.50
N ILE A 56 -24.71 21.38 -8.03
CA ILE A 56 -25.91 20.62 -8.45
C ILE A 56 -25.51 19.50 -9.42
N SER A 57 -24.73 19.82 -10.46
CA SER A 57 -24.36 18.82 -11.46
C SER A 57 -23.51 17.69 -10.88
N THR A 58 -22.65 17.99 -9.91
CA THR A 58 -21.78 17.00 -9.26
C THR A 58 -22.61 16.06 -8.38
N ALA A 59 -23.46 16.59 -7.51
CA ALA A 59 -24.34 15.78 -6.66
C ALA A 59 -25.35 14.98 -7.49
N TYR A 60 -25.97 15.58 -8.52
CA TYR A 60 -26.86 14.88 -9.43
C TYR A 60 -26.16 13.68 -10.11
N ARG A 61 -24.91 13.86 -10.56
CA ARG A 61 -24.12 12.79 -11.19
C ARG A 61 -23.77 11.68 -10.19
N ASP A 62 -23.50 12.04 -8.94
CA ASP A 62 -23.25 11.09 -7.87
C ASP A 62 -24.50 10.26 -7.56
N PHE A 63 -25.63 10.89 -7.27
CA PHE A 63 -26.88 10.20 -6.97
C PHE A 63 -27.38 9.28 -8.09
N ASN A 64 -27.37 9.79 -9.31
CA ASN A 64 -27.88 9.07 -10.48
C ASN A 64 -26.82 8.16 -11.13
N LYS A 65 -25.57 8.18 -10.63
CA LYS A 65 -24.41 7.45 -11.19
C LYS A 65 -24.27 7.67 -12.70
N SER A 66 -24.66 8.85 -13.17
CA SER A 66 -24.89 9.09 -14.61
C SER A 66 -23.59 9.05 -15.42
N GLN A 67 -22.45 9.31 -14.78
CA GLN A 67 -21.14 9.19 -15.43
C GLN A 67 -20.69 7.74 -15.56
N PHE A 68 -21.05 6.85 -14.63
CA PHE A 68 -20.62 5.45 -14.67
C PHE A 68 -21.02 4.75 -15.97
N ASN A 69 -22.22 5.04 -16.48
CA ASN A 69 -22.67 4.53 -17.79
C ASN A 69 -21.72 4.91 -18.94
N ALA A 70 -21.20 6.15 -18.95
CA ALA A 70 -20.27 6.61 -19.98
C ALA A 70 -18.93 5.86 -19.91
N PHE A 71 -18.48 5.51 -18.69
CA PHE A 71 -17.33 4.62 -18.54
C PHE A 71 -17.69 3.19 -19.00
N ARG A 72 -18.83 2.62 -18.58
CA ARG A 72 -19.24 1.25 -18.96
C ARG A 72 -19.28 1.01 -20.47
N THR A 73 -19.70 2.00 -21.25
CA THR A 73 -19.78 1.90 -22.71
C THR A 73 -18.58 2.50 -23.43
N SER A 74 -17.53 2.87 -22.70
CA SER A 74 -16.34 3.49 -23.28
C SER A 74 -15.52 2.48 -24.08
N GLU A 75 -15.01 2.93 -25.23
CA GLU A 75 -14.04 2.20 -26.06
C GLU A 75 -12.59 2.61 -25.76
N SER A 76 -12.33 3.32 -24.65
CA SER A 76 -10.96 3.67 -24.27
C SER A 76 -10.21 2.42 -23.80
N GLU A 77 -9.03 2.19 -24.38
CA GLU A 77 -8.16 1.06 -24.02
C GLU A 77 -7.49 1.25 -22.64
N VAL A 78 -7.40 2.49 -22.16
CA VAL A 78 -6.64 2.83 -20.94
C VAL A 78 -7.49 3.60 -19.94
N LEU A 79 -7.40 3.21 -18.68
CA LEU A 79 -7.93 3.94 -17.53
C LEU A 79 -6.79 4.52 -16.70
N ILE A 80 -6.88 5.80 -16.37
CA ILE A 80 -6.09 6.41 -15.30
C ILE A 80 -6.92 6.37 -14.03
N LEU A 81 -6.40 5.74 -12.98
CA LEU A 81 -7.01 5.65 -11.67
C LEU A 81 -6.11 6.36 -10.66
N ASP A 82 -6.56 7.48 -10.11
CA ASP A 82 -5.84 8.20 -9.06
C ASP A 82 -6.40 7.85 -7.69
N LEU A 83 -5.60 7.16 -6.89
CA LEU A 83 -6.01 6.64 -5.59
C LEU A 83 -6.31 7.75 -4.58
N LEU A 84 -5.84 8.99 -4.78
CA LEU A 84 -6.21 10.11 -3.90
C LEU A 84 -7.73 10.40 -3.91
N SER A 85 -8.49 10.00 -4.95
CA SER A 85 -9.95 10.13 -4.91
C SER A 85 -10.61 9.18 -3.91
N GLU A 86 -9.90 8.17 -3.45
CA GLU A 86 -10.38 7.20 -2.47
C GLU A 86 -10.28 7.73 -1.04
N LEU A 87 -9.68 8.91 -0.82
CA LEU A 87 -9.70 9.59 0.47
C LEU A 87 -10.97 10.44 0.67
N ASN A 88 -11.82 10.59 -0.35
CA ASN A 88 -13.07 11.33 -0.19
C ASN A 88 -13.99 10.65 0.84
N THR A 89 -14.64 11.44 1.69
CA THR A 89 -15.65 10.93 2.64
C THR A 89 -16.83 10.34 1.89
N VAL A 90 -17.12 9.06 2.16
CA VAL A 90 -18.21 8.31 1.55
C VAL A 90 -19.15 7.87 2.64
N CYS A 91 -20.45 7.96 2.36
CA CYS A 91 -21.51 7.49 3.24
C CYS A 91 -22.30 6.36 2.57
N ARG A 92 -22.92 5.52 3.40
CA ARG A 92 -23.87 4.47 2.98
C ARG A 92 -25.30 4.95 3.20
N PHE A 93 -26.12 4.80 2.17
CA PHE A 93 -27.55 5.10 2.20
C PHE A 93 -28.32 4.17 1.25
N ASN A 94 -29.44 3.56 1.70
CA ASN A 94 -30.30 2.70 0.88
C ASN A 94 -29.56 1.70 -0.02
N GLN A 95 -28.59 0.97 0.55
CA GLN A 95 -27.72 -0.02 -0.13
C GLN A 95 -26.72 0.56 -1.14
N GLY A 96 -26.72 1.88 -1.37
CA GLY A 96 -25.75 2.58 -2.19
C GLY A 96 -24.68 3.32 -1.38
N TYR A 97 -23.70 3.86 -2.09
CA TYR A 97 -22.62 4.67 -1.55
C TYR A 97 -22.57 6.02 -2.26
N PHE A 98 -22.36 7.09 -1.52
CA PHE A 98 -22.41 8.45 -2.05
C PHE A 98 -21.34 9.31 -1.38
N ASN A 99 -20.94 10.40 -2.00
CA ASN A 99 -20.12 11.39 -1.32
C ASN A 99 -20.97 12.10 -0.26
N GLU A 100 -20.40 12.33 0.93
CA GLU A 100 -21.08 13.07 2.01
C GLU A 100 -21.57 14.44 1.54
N THR A 101 -20.71 15.18 0.82
CA THR A 101 -21.05 16.50 0.27
C THR A 101 -22.23 16.47 -0.69
N SER A 102 -22.51 15.33 -1.34
CA SER A 102 -23.71 15.17 -2.18
C SER A 102 -24.95 14.96 -1.33
N MET A 103 -24.85 14.15 -0.26
CA MET A 103 -25.95 13.89 0.67
C MET A 103 -26.42 15.13 1.40
N GLU A 104 -25.49 15.98 1.83
CA GLU A 104 -25.77 17.23 2.53
C GLU A 104 -26.56 18.24 1.68
N LEU A 105 -26.63 18.04 0.37
CA LEU A 105 -27.38 18.91 -0.54
C LEU A 105 -28.83 18.48 -0.71
N LEU A 106 -29.28 17.34 -0.20
CA LEU A 106 -30.69 16.96 -0.33
C LEU A 106 -31.58 17.87 0.53
N ARG A 107 -32.69 18.36 -0.03
CA ARG A 107 -33.70 19.15 0.72
C ARG A 107 -34.17 18.49 2.00
N ASP A 108 -34.45 17.20 1.90
CA ASP A 108 -34.78 16.35 3.03
C ASP A 108 -33.60 15.39 3.24
N VAL A 109 -32.56 15.87 3.94
CA VAL A 109 -31.36 15.07 4.23
C VAL A 109 -31.76 13.81 5.00
N PRO A 110 -31.59 12.61 4.41
CA PRO A 110 -31.98 11.37 5.06
C PRO A 110 -30.95 10.95 6.10
N ASP A 111 -31.32 10.03 6.98
CA ASP A 111 -30.34 9.36 7.85
C ASP A 111 -29.38 8.51 7.00
N TYR A 112 -28.10 8.87 7.01
CA TYR A 112 -27.02 8.13 6.37
C TYR A 112 -25.89 7.83 7.37
N THR A 113 -25.00 6.91 6.99
CA THR A 113 -23.84 6.56 7.83
C THR A 113 -22.55 6.86 7.08
N ASN A 114 -21.73 7.77 7.62
CA ASN A 114 -20.38 7.97 7.12
C ASN A 114 -19.54 6.72 7.36
N LEU A 115 -18.75 6.34 6.36
CA LEU A 115 -17.85 5.21 6.45
C LEU A 115 -16.48 5.70 6.90
N SER A 116 -15.96 5.09 7.96
CA SER A 116 -14.52 5.13 8.25
C SER A 116 -13.71 4.50 7.11
N HIS A 117 -12.39 4.72 7.07
CA HIS A 117 -11.52 4.07 6.08
C HIS A 117 -11.62 2.53 6.11
N ILE A 118 -11.80 1.94 7.29
CA ILE A 118 -12.01 0.49 7.46
C ILE A 118 -13.30 0.06 6.78
N GLU A 119 -14.40 0.74 7.08
CA GLU A 119 -15.71 0.38 6.54
C GLU A 119 -15.76 0.60 5.03
N LYS A 120 -15.08 1.64 4.54
CA LYS A 120 -14.89 1.90 3.11
C LYS A 120 -14.09 0.79 2.43
N PHE A 121 -12.99 0.33 3.05
CA PHE A 121 -12.21 -0.78 2.52
C PHE A 121 -13.00 -2.08 2.49
N ARG A 122 -13.74 -2.41 3.55
CA ARG A 122 -14.65 -3.57 3.58
C ARG A 122 -15.70 -3.49 2.49
N ALA A 123 -16.30 -2.32 2.30
CA ALA A 123 -17.26 -2.10 1.22
C ALA A 123 -16.63 -2.25 -0.17
N LEU A 124 -15.38 -1.83 -0.37
CA LEU A 124 -14.63 -2.09 -1.60
C LEU A 124 -14.41 -3.60 -1.83
N GLN A 125 -14.04 -4.35 -0.78
CA GLN A 125 -13.89 -5.81 -0.85
C GLN A 125 -15.22 -6.52 -1.15
N ASP A 126 -16.31 -6.12 -0.49
CA ASP A 126 -17.65 -6.68 -0.72
C ASP A 126 -18.14 -6.45 -2.15
N ASN A 127 -17.62 -5.42 -2.83
CA ASN A 127 -17.96 -5.08 -4.22
C ASN A 127 -16.80 -5.36 -5.20
N GLN A 128 -15.77 -6.12 -4.77
CA GLN A 128 -14.54 -6.30 -5.56
C GLN A 128 -14.81 -6.91 -6.93
N ASP A 129 -15.74 -7.86 -7.05
CA ASP A 129 -16.02 -8.56 -8.30
C ASP A 129 -16.57 -7.58 -9.36
N GLU A 130 -17.42 -6.62 -8.95
CA GLU A 130 -17.95 -5.60 -9.84
C GLU A 130 -16.88 -4.56 -10.20
N ILE A 131 -16.08 -4.13 -9.22
CA ILE A 131 -14.94 -3.23 -9.45
C ILE A 131 -13.97 -3.86 -10.45
N PHE A 132 -13.59 -5.11 -10.23
CA PHE A 132 -12.61 -5.80 -11.06
C PHE A 132 -13.18 -6.12 -12.44
N SER A 133 -14.45 -6.51 -12.55
CA SER A 133 -15.11 -6.63 -13.85
C SER A 133 -15.09 -5.30 -14.62
N PHE A 134 -15.32 -4.18 -13.94
CA PHE A 134 -15.25 -2.85 -14.53
C PHE A 134 -13.84 -2.45 -14.96
N LEU A 135 -12.83 -2.66 -14.10
CA LEU A 135 -11.44 -2.32 -14.38
C LEU A 135 -10.84 -3.21 -15.49
N GLY A 136 -11.21 -4.51 -15.50
CA GLY A 136 -10.68 -5.51 -16.43
C GLY A 136 -11.11 -5.36 -17.88
N LYS A 137 -12.05 -4.47 -18.19
CA LYS A 137 -12.38 -4.13 -19.59
C LYS A 137 -11.29 -3.27 -20.24
N TYR A 138 -10.49 -2.56 -19.45
CA TYR A 138 -9.40 -1.73 -19.96
C TYR A 138 -8.21 -2.63 -20.26
N GLU A 139 -7.57 -2.41 -21.41
CA GLU A 139 -6.34 -3.13 -21.74
C GLU A 139 -5.20 -2.79 -20.77
N ARG A 140 -5.21 -1.56 -20.24
CA ARG A 140 -4.15 -1.05 -19.35
C ARG A 140 -4.71 -0.13 -18.28
N LEU A 141 -4.23 -0.31 -17.05
CA LEU A 141 -4.46 0.62 -15.94
C LEU A 141 -3.21 1.47 -15.69
N ILE A 142 -3.37 2.78 -15.52
CA ILE A 142 -2.34 3.68 -15.01
C ILE A 142 -2.79 4.13 -13.63
N ILE A 143 -2.15 3.61 -12.59
CA ILE A 143 -2.45 3.91 -11.21
C ILE A 143 -1.56 5.07 -10.76
N ILE A 144 -2.17 6.14 -10.28
CA ILE A 144 -1.48 7.26 -9.65
C ILE A 144 -1.68 7.11 -8.15
N LYS A 145 -0.58 7.05 -7.39
CA LYS A 145 -0.62 6.91 -5.93
C LYS A 145 0.35 7.89 -5.26
N PRO A 146 0.04 8.43 -4.08
CA PRO A 146 1.01 9.20 -3.32
C PRO A 146 2.20 8.36 -2.87
N ASP A 147 3.37 8.97 -2.75
CA ASP A 147 4.49 8.46 -1.97
C ASP A 147 4.17 8.78 -0.52
N ILE A 148 3.79 7.77 0.26
CA ILE A 148 3.10 8.00 1.55
C ILE A 148 4.04 7.79 2.72
N ILE A 149 3.88 8.71 3.68
CA ILE A 149 4.45 8.81 5.02
C ILE A 149 3.49 8.08 5.97
N ASP A 150 4.01 7.41 7.01
CA ASP A 150 3.24 6.56 7.93
C ASP A 150 2.00 7.27 8.54
N ASP A 151 0.82 6.95 8.01
CA ASP A 151 -0.49 7.32 8.59
C ASP A 151 -1.63 6.39 8.11
N ILE A 152 -2.84 6.62 8.64
CA ILE A 152 -4.01 5.79 8.34
C ILE A 152 -4.49 5.87 6.89
N GLU A 153 -4.25 7.00 6.23
CA GLU A 153 -4.59 7.19 4.81
C GLU A 153 -3.61 6.39 3.94
N ALA A 154 -2.34 6.35 4.35
CA ALA A 154 -1.30 5.55 3.72
C ALA A 154 -1.66 4.07 3.68
N ASP A 155 -2.00 3.51 4.84
CA ASP A 155 -2.38 2.10 4.98
C ASP A 155 -3.59 1.77 4.10
N PHE A 156 -4.59 2.64 4.10
CA PHE A 156 -5.79 2.46 3.30
C PHE A 156 -5.49 2.45 1.79
N LEU A 157 -4.72 3.42 1.30
CA LEU A 157 -4.37 3.50 -0.12
C LEU A 157 -3.43 2.36 -0.55
N ASN A 158 -2.49 1.95 0.30
CA ASN A 158 -1.60 0.81 0.04
C ASN A 158 -2.37 -0.51 0.01
N ALA A 159 -3.33 -0.71 0.91
CA ALA A 159 -4.20 -1.89 0.91
C ALA A 159 -5.05 -1.95 -0.37
N LEU A 160 -5.62 -0.82 -0.80
CA LEU A 160 -6.36 -0.73 -2.05
C LEU A 160 -5.48 -0.98 -3.27
N TYR A 161 -4.27 -0.41 -3.30
CA TYR A 161 -3.31 -0.67 -4.36
C TYR A 161 -2.95 -2.16 -4.44
N GLY A 162 -2.64 -2.78 -3.29
CA GLY A 162 -2.35 -4.22 -3.21
C GLY A 162 -3.49 -5.08 -3.75
N MET A 163 -4.73 -4.76 -3.37
CA MET A 163 -5.95 -5.42 -3.88
C MET A 163 -6.05 -5.36 -5.41
N ILE A 164 -5.77 -4.20 -6.02
CA ILE A 164 -5.80 -4.02 -7.49
C ILE A 164 -4.61 -4.74 -8.16
N GLN A 165 -3.43 -4.68 -7.55
CA GLN A 165 -2.20 -5.27 -8.09
C GLN A 165 -2.26 -6.80 -8.15
N GLU A 166 -2.92 -7.44 -7.18
CA GLU A 166 -3.11 -8.89 -7.14
C GLU A 166 -3.95 -9.39 -8.34
N GLU A 167 -4.98 -8.63 -8.73
CA GLU A 167 -5.87 -9.00 -9.85
C GLU A 167 -5.33 -8.57 -11.23
N PHE A 168 -4.81 -7.34 -11.35
CA PHE A 168 -4.44 -6.77 -12.64
C PHE A 168 -2.93 -6.76 -12.86
N HIS A 169 -2.41 -7.72 -13.62
CA HIS A 169 -0.98 -7.75 -13.93
C HIS A 169 -0.54 -6.70 -14.97
N ASN A 170 -1.47 -6.19 -15.81
CA ASN A 170 -1.20 -5.18 -16.82
C ASN A 170 -1.52 -3.76 -16.34
N HIS A 171 -0.78 -3.30 -15.33
CA HIS A 171 -0.86 -1.92 -14.85
C HIS A 171 0.51 -1.22 -14.90
N LEU A 172 0.46 0.11 -14.88
CA LEU A 172 1.57 1.02 -14.68
C LEU A 172 1.30 1.83 -13.42
N VAL A 173 2.34 2.17 -12.69
CA VAL A 173 2.26 2.88 -11.41
C VAL A 173 3.08 4.15 -11.48
N LEU A 174 2.44 5.28 -11.20
CA LEU A 174 3.11 6.54 -10.95
C LEU A 174 3.00 6.89 -9.48
N THR A 175 4.08 6.69 -8.74
CA THR A 175 4.21 7.21 -7.39
C THR A 175 4.50 8.70 -7.44
N LEU A 176 3.64 9.48 -6.80
CA LEU A 176 3.71 10.93 -6.71
C LEU A 176 4.69 11.31 -5.60
N PRO A 177 5.73 12.11 -5.87
CA PRO A 177 6.64 12.54 -4.81
C PRO A 177 5.89 13.40 -3.78
N ALA A 178 6.42 13.46 -2.54
CA ALA A 178 5.88 14.35 -1.53
C ALA A 178 5.79 15.81 -2.04
N PRO A 179 4.67 16.53 -1.79
CA PRO A 179 4.54 17.92 -2.16
C PRO A 179 5.57 18.79 -1.42
N PRO A 180 5.86 20.01 -1.92
CA PRO A 180 6.71 20.95 -1.20
C PRO A 180 6.21 21.25 0.21
N GLU A 181 7.11 21.57 1.12
CA GLU A 181 6.80 21.82 2.53
C GLU A 181 5.64 22.83 2.70
N GLY A 182 4.67 22.45 3.54
CA GLY A 182 3.47 23.26 3.80
C GLY A 182 2.43 23.27 2.68
N LYS A 183 2.54 22.36 1.70
CA LYS A 183 1.55 22.16 0.64
C LYS A 183 1.00 20.73 0.67
N ASP A 184 -0.23 20.58 0.19
CA ASP A 184 -0.84 19.29 -0.09
C ASP A 184 -0.77 18.97 -1.60
N TYR A 185 -1.12 17.74 -1.97
CA TYR A 185 -1.18 17.27 -3.36
C TYR A 185 -2.16 18.09 -4.23
N PHE A 186 -3.22 18.61 -3.64
CA PHE A 186 -4.28 19.35 -4.32
C PHE A 186 -3.98 20.83 -4.50
N ASN A 187 -2.99 21.39 -3.81
CA ASN A 187 -2.62 22.81 -3.76
C ASN A 187 -1.10 23.04 -3.92
N ALA A 188 -0.43 22.09 -4.56
CA ALA A 188 0.99 22.16 -4.91
C ALA A 188 1.26 23.29 -5.94
N PRO A 189 2.51 23.77 -6.06
CA PRO A 189 2.88 24.76 -7.08
C PRO A 189 2.85 24.15 -8.49
N ILE A 190 2.85 24.99 -9.53
CA ILE A 190 2.64 24.56 -10.92
C ILE A 190 3.74 23.61 -11.40
N GLU A 191 4.97 23.81 -10.92
CA GLU A 191 6.15 23.01 -11.23
C GLU A 191 6.00 21.56 -10.76
N TYR A 192 5.27 21.34 -9.66
CA TYR A 192 4.97 20.01 -9.16
C TYR A 192 4.10 19.24 -10.18
N TYR A 193 3.00 19.85 -10.61
CA TYR A 193 2.09 19.26 -11.60
C TYR A 193 2.77 19.06 -12.96
N ASP A 194 3.63 20.00 -13.38
CA ASP A 194 4.40 19.87 -14.62
C ASP A 194 5.35 18.67 -14.57
N SER A 195 6.04 18.47 -13.44
CA SER A 195 6.89 17.30 -13.20
C SER A 195 6.10 15.99 -13.24
N VAL A 196 4.90 15.95 -12.64
CA VAL A 196 4.02 14.78 -12.68
C VAL A 196 3.59 14.47 -14.12
N ASN A 197 3.20 15.48 -14.91
CA ASN A 197 2.87 15.33 -16.33
C ASN A 197 4.06 14.84 -17.17
N PHE A 198 5.27 15.33 -16.87
CA PHE A 198 6.49 14.83 -17.50
C PHE A 198 6.71 13.34 -17.23
N ASN A 199 6.44 12.88 -16.01
CA ASN A 199 6.52 11.45 -15.68
C ASN A 199 5.42 10.62 -16.37
N LEU A 200 4.16 11.09 -16.40
CA LEU A 200 3.10 10.44 -17.17
C LEU A 200 3.46 10.26 -18.65
N LYS A 201 4.11 11.26 -19.25
CA LYS A 201 4.55 11.20 -20.64
C LYS A 201 5.55 10.06 -20.89
N LYS A 202 6.35 9.67 -19.89
CA LYS A 202 7.32 8.57 -20.02
C LYS A 202 6.64 7.21 -20.23
N PHE A 203 5.40 7.02 -19.79
CA PHE A 203 4.63 5.81 -20.10
C PHE A 203 4.24 5.65 -21.57
N THR A 204 4.35 6.74 -22.34
CA THR A 204 4.13 6.74 -23.79
C THR A 204 5.42 6.69 -24.59
N SER A 205 6.57 6.64 -23.92
CA SER A 205 7.87 6.58 -24.60
C SER A 205 8.08 5.21 -25.22
N ASP A 206 8.46 5.16 -26.50
CA ASP A 206 8.91 3.92 -27.16
C ASP A 206 10.39 3.61 -26.84
N ASN A 207 11.13 4.58 -26.28
CA ASN A 207 12.51 4.38 -25.86
C ASN A 207 12.55 3.79 -24.45
N TYR A 208 12.96 2.52 -24.35
CA TYR A 208 13.17 1.80 -23.10
C TYR A 208 14.00 2.57 -22.06
N TYR A 209 15.00 3.35 -22.50
CA TYR A 209 15.85 4.11 -21.61
C TYR A 209 15.14 5.32 -20.98
N ASP A 210 14.13 5.85 -21.66
CA ASP A 210 13.36 7.03 -21.26
C ASP A 210 12.03 6.66 -20.59
N GLN A 211 11.66 5.38 -20.59
CA GLN A 211 10.50 4.86 -19.87
C GLN A 211 10.71 4.92 -18.35
N MET A 212 9.64 5.19 -17.62
CA MET A 212 9.60 4.97 -16.18
C MET A 212 9.52 3.47 -15.96
N LEU A 213 10.64 2.83 -15.64
CA LEU A 213 10.72 1.37 -15.58
C LEU A 213 10.49 0.79 -14.20
N PHE A 214 10.70 1.58 -13.15
CA PHE A 214 10.63 1.09 -11.78
C PHE A 214 9.77 2.01 -10.94
N ASP A 215 9.00 1.41 -10.05
CA ASP A 215 8.42 2.02 -8.86
C ASP A 215 9.03 1.30 -7.65
N GLU A 216 9.71 2.01 -6.76
CA GLU A 216 10.61 1.42 -5.77
C GLU A 216 10.37 2.04 -4.40
N LYS A 217 10.44 1.23 -3.35
CA LYS A 217 10.24 1.68 -1.97
C LYS A 217 11.18 0.94 -1.02
N LEU A 218 11.82 1.68 -0.11
CA LEU A 218 12.46 1.11 1.09
C LEU A 218 11.57 1.46 2.28
N GLU A 219 11.01 0.44 2.93
CA GLU A 219 10.15 0.56 4.10
C GLU A 219 10.68 -0.42 5.14
N ASP A 220 10.99 0.07 6.34
CA ASP A 220 11.68 -0.68 7.39
C ASP A 220 12.94 -1.40 6.89
N ASP A 221 12.90 -2.73 6.84
CA ASP A 221 13.94 -3.59 6.33
C ASP A 221 13.62 -4.19 4.95
N GLU A 222 12.51 -3.83 4.31
CA GLU A 222 12.10 -4.33 2.99
C GLU A 222 12.41 -3.32 1.87
N LEU A 223 13.32 -3.70 0.96
CA LEU A 223 13.51 -3.00 -0.31
C LEU A 223 12.70 -3.70 -1.41
N SER A 224 11.68 -3.02 -1.91
CA SER A 224 10.77 -3.51 -2.93
C SER A 224 10.90 -2.75 -4.25
N VAL A 225 10.63 -3.46 -5.35
CA VAL A 225 10.58 -2.90 -6.70
C VAL A 225 9.41 -3.49 -7.48
N PHE A 226 8.69 -2.62 -8.17
CA PHE A 226 7.74 -2.96 -9.22
C PHE A 226 8.27 -2.50 -10.58
N ILE A 227 8.24 -3.38 -11.57
CA ILE A 227 8.65 -3.07 -12.94
C ILE A 227 7.45 -2.46 -13.68
N ASN A 228 7.56 -1.19 -14.08
CA ASN A 228 6.62 -0.45 -14.93
C ASN A 228 6.79 -0.75 -16.43
N HIS A 229 6.88 -2.03 -16.78
CA HIS A 229 6.95 -2.50 -18.17
C HIS A 229 5.92 -3.59 -18.43
N ILE A 230 5.17 -3.47 -19.51
CA ILE A 230 3.90 -4.19 -19.71
C ILE A 230 4.08 -5.58 -20.34
N GLU A 231 5.12 -5.76 -21.15
CA GLU A 231 5.28 -7.02 -21.87
C GLU A 231 5.62 -8.15 -20.90
N PRO A 232 5.01 -9.34 -21.06
CA PRO A 232 5.35 -10.50 -20.26
C PRO A 232 6.80 -10.89 -20.57
N ARG A 233 7.64 -10.81 -19.54
CA ARG A 233 9.04 -11.23 -19.59
C ARG A 233 9.36 -12.01 -18.33
N GLU A 234 10.43 -12.77 -18.40
CA GLU A 234 10.99 -13.42 -17.23
C GLU A 234 12.18 -12.60 -16.73
N TYR A 235 12.15 -12.30 -15.44
CA TYR A 235 13.05 -11.40 -14.75
C TYR A 235 13.87 -12.16 -13.70
N VAL A 236 15.10 -11.72 -13.51
CA VAL A 236 15.95 -12.10 -12.38
C VAL A 236 16.30 -10.82 -11.61
N TYR A 237 15.80 -10.71 -10.39
CA TYR A 237 16.08 -9.60 -9.49
C TYR A 237 17.35 -9.90 -8.70
N GLU A 238 18.29 -8.98 -8.68
CA GLU A 238 19.56 -9.16 -7.99
C GLU A 238 19.84 -7.98 -7.08
N LEU A 239 19.88 -8.25 -5.78
CA LEU A 239 20.21 -7.27 -4.76
C LEU A 239 21.72 -7.02 -4.78
N TYR A 240 22.11 -5.76 -4.94
CA TYR A 240 23.46 -5.29 -4.73
C TYR A 240 23.57 -4.61 -3.38
N LYS A 241 24.63 -4.93 -2.64
CA LYS A 241 25.05 -4.25 -1.41
C LYS A 241 26.44 -3.65 -1.61
N ASP A 242 26.57 -2.35 -1.37
CA ASP A 242 27.83 -1.60 -1.47
C ASP A 242 28.60 -1.81 -2.79
N GLY A 243 27.85 -1.99 -3.87
CA GLY A 243 28.38 -2.15 -5.23
C GLY A 243 28.66 -3.60 -5.64
N GLN A 244 28.45 -4.58 -4.77
CA GLN A 244 28.62 -6.01 -5.06
C GLN A 244 27.28 -6.75 -5.06
N SER A 245 27.15 -7.76 -5.92
CA SER A 245 26.02 -8.67 -5.91
C SER A 245 25.93 -9.42 -4.57
N TRP A 246 24.74 -9.47 -3.99
CA TRP A 246 24.51 -10.00 -2.64
C TRP A 246 23.53 -11.17 -2.63
N LYS A 247 22.37 -11.02 -3.27
CA LYS A 247 21.32 -12.05 -3.40
C LYS A 247 20.68 -11.96 -4.78
N MET A 248 20.11 -13.05 -5.26
CA MET A 248 19.31 -13.06 -6.48
C MET A 248 18.03 -13.88 -6.31
N SER A 249 16.99 -13.54 -7.07
CA SER A 249 15.78 -14.33 -7.19
C SER A 249 15.98 -15.49 -8.17
N ASP A 250 15.11 -16.49 -8.08
CA ASP A 250 14.87 -17.37 -9.23
C ASP A 250 14.21 -16.57 -10.37
N PRO A 251 14.32 -17.04 -11.64
CA PRO A 251 13.59 -16.45 -12.75
C PRO A 251 12.08 -16.42 -12.47
N THR A 252 11.46 -15.27 -12.68
CA THR A 252 10.03 -15.07 -12.41
C THR A 252 9.39 -14.15 -13.42
N THR A 253 8.11 -14.35 -13.71
CA THR A 253 7.29 -13.41 -14.47
C THR A 253 6.66 -12.33 -13.59
N SER A 254 6.84 -12.41 -12.26
CA SER A 254 6.37 -11.37 -11.34
C SER A 254 7.11 -10.07 -11.63
N ARG A 255 6.35 -9.01 -11.86
CA ARG A 255 6.84 -7.63 -11.98
C ARG A 255 7.14 -6.99 -10.64
N PHE A 256 6.76 -7.64 -9.54
CA PHE A 256 7.06 -7.19 -8.18
C PHE A 256 8.06 -8.14 -7.52
N TYR A 257 9.06 -7.58 -6.84
CA TYR A 257 9.98 -8.34 -6.02
C TYR A 257 10.42 -7.55 -4.81
N LYS A 258 10.69 -8.26 -3.71
CA LYS A 258 11.15 -7.67 -2.45
C LYS A 258 12.34 -8.40 -1.86
N PHE A 259 13.24 -7.64 -1.24
CA PHE A 259 14.38 -8.15 -0.50
C PHE A 259 14.36 -7.64 0.94
N ASN A 260 14.53 -8.55 1.90
CA ASN A 260 14.67 -8.18 3.31
C ASN A 260 16.14 -7.92 3.62
N LEU A 261 16.42 -6.75 4.18
CA LEU A 261 17.73 -6.16 4.43
C LEU A 261 18.09 -6.33 5.90
N LYS A 262 19.13 -7.11 6.20
CA LYS A 262 19.53 -7.37 7.59
C LYS A 262 20.73 -6.54 8.06
N GLU A 263 21.52 -6.02 7.11
CA GLU A 263 22.82 -5.45 7.40
C GLU A 263 22.91 -4.02 6.92
N LYS A 264 23.65 -3.16 7.64
CA LYS A 264 23.92 -1.81 7.18
C LYS A 264 24.56 -1.83 5.81
N GLY A 265 24.09 -0.98 4.90
CA GLY A 265 24.70 -0.87 3.58
C GLY A 265 23.97 0.06 2.64
N ARG A 266 24.57 0.25 1.45
CA ARG A 266 23.91 0.87 0.31
C ARG A 266 23.36 -0.20 -0.61
N TYR A 267 22.05 -0.19 -0.82
CA TYR A 267 21.33 -1.19 -1.57
C TYR A 267 20.78 -0.66 -2.88
N ARG A 268 20.78 -1.51 -3.91
CA ARG A 268 20.07 -1.29 -5.17
C ARG A 268 19.73 -2.66 -5.76
N ILE A 269 18.67 -2.74 -6.54
CA ILE A 269 18.28 -3.94 -7.26
C ILE A 269 18.72 -3.79 -8.71
N ARG A 270 19.33 -4.84 -9.27
CA ARG A 270 19.51 -5.00 -10.71
C ARG A 270 18.42 -5.92 -11.21
N VAL A 271 17.64 -5.44 -12.17
CA VAL A 271 16.68 -6.27 -12.88
C VAL A 271 17.36 -6.74 -14.16
N ASN A 272 17.60 -8.05 -14.25
CA ASN A 272 18.07 -8.71 -15.46
C ASN A 272 16.87 -9.35 -16.14
N LEU A 273 16.80 -9.22 -17.46
CA LEU A 273 15.87 -10.00 -18.28
C LEU A 273 16.56 -11.30 -18.67
N THR A 274 15.81 -12.40 -18.76
CA THR A 274 16.36 -13.65 -19.30
C THR A 274 16.60 -13.56 -20.81
N ASP A 275 15.95 -12.61 -21.48
CA ASP A 275 16.31 -12.16 -22.83
C ASP A 275 17.57 -11.27 -22.80
N GLU A 276 18.68 -11.81 -23.27
CA GLU A 276 19.99 -11.13 -23.33
C GLU A 276 20.03 -9.93 -24.29
N SER A 277 19.02 -9.72 -25.14
CA SER A 277 18.97 -8.60 -26.07
C SER A 277 18.69 -7.24 -25.41
N VAL A 278 18.22 -7.26 -24.16
CA VAL A 278 17.87 -6.05 -23.40
C VAL A 278 18.83 -5.89 -22.22
N ASN A 279 19.50 -4.74 -22.17
CA ASN A 279 20.47 -4.45 -21.11
C ASN A 279 19.81 -4.41 -19.73
N PRO A 280 20.43 -5.04 -18.70
CA PRO A 280 19.99 -4.93 -17.32
C PRO A 280 19.96 -3.48 -16.84
N ARG A 281 19.04 -3.18 -15.93
CA ARG A 281 18.86 -1.83 -15.36
C ARG A 281 18.95 -1.90 -13.84
N PHE A 282 19.51 -0.84 -13.26
CA PHE A 282 19.60 -0.67 -11.82
C PHE A 282 18.51 0.26 -11.33
N THR A 283 17.98 -0.06 -10.16
CA THR A 283 17.22 0.86 -9.33
C THR A 283 18.08 1.99 -8.81
N GLN A 284 17.45 2.98 -8.16
CA GLN A 284 18.22 3.95 -7.39
C GLN A 284 18.91 3.28 -6.18
N THR A 285 19.83 4.02 -5.55
CA THR A 285 20.58 3.53 -4.38
C THR A 285 19.93 3.99 -3.09
N TYR A 286 19.55 3.03 -2.26
CA TYR A 286 18.99 3.22 -0.93
C TYR A 286 20.05 3.03 0.14
N LYS A 287 19.94 3.75 1.26
CA LYS A 287 20.82 3.57 2.41
C LYS A 287 20.01 2.91 3.52
N PHE A 288 20.46 1.75 3.98
CA PHE A 288 19.84 1.02 5.07
C PHE A 288 20.80 0.92 6.26
N ASN A 289 20.27 1.06 7.47
CA ASN A 289 21.02 0.97 8.72
C ASN A 289 20.17 0.19 9.74
N PRO A 290 20.53 -1.07 10.06
CA PRO A 290 19.81 -1.86 11.05
C PRO A 290 20.00 -1.23 12.43
N PHE A 291 18.95 -1.28 13.24
CA PHE A 291 18.96 -0.85 14.63
C PHE A 291 19.89 -1.75 15.47
N SER A 292 20.51 -1.19 16.52
CA SER A 292 21.59 -1.83 17.30
C SER A 292 21.11 -2.48 18.61
N SER A 293 21.39 -3.78 18.77
CA SER A 293 21.48 -4.62 19.99
C SER A 293 20.55 -4.33 21.19
N LEU A 294 19.57 -5.20 21.39
CA LEU A 294 18.42 -5.12 22.33
C LEU A 294 18.65 -5.59 23.78
N GLY A 295 19.88 -5.84 24.21
CA GLY A 295 20.16 -6.72 25.36
C GLY A 295 19.62 -6.33 26.75
N ASP A 296 19.11 -5.13 26.97
CA ASP A 296 18.58 -4.69 28.30
C ASP A 296 17.49 -3.61 28.18
N ARG A 297 16.80 -3.55 27.03
CA ARG A 297 15.80 -2.51 26.77
C ARG A 297 14.45 -2.91 27.37
N LYS A 298 13.79 -1.96 28.05
CA LYS A 298 12.38 -2.14 28.45
C LYS A 298 11.53 -2.16 27.19
N ILE A 299 10.76 -3.23 27.00
CA ILE A 299 9.88 -3.41 25.84
C ILE A 299 8.44 -3.33 26.34
N ASN A 300 7.69 -2.38 25.78
CA ASN A 300 6.26 -2.22 26.04
C ASN A 300 5.43 -2.60 24.81
N PHE A 301 6.04 -2.58 23.61
CA PHE A 301 5.36 -2.85 22.35
C PHE A 301 6.14 -3.88 21.54
N ALA A 302 5.45 -4.76 20.81
CA ALA A 302 6.07 -5.71 19.89
C ALA A 302 5.37 -5.65 18.55
N GLU A 303 6.10 -5.74 17.44
CA GLU A 303 5.52 -5.67 16.11
C GLU A 303 5.11 -7.06 15.59
N MET A 304 3.98 -7.12 14.89
CA MET A 304 3.35 -8.35 14.41
C MET A 304 4.17 -8.99 13.26
N PRO A 305 4.79 -10.17 13.44
CA PRO A 305 5.55 -10.80 12.38
C PRO A 305 4.66 -11.45 11.31
N PRO A 306 5.25 -11.88 10.18
CA PRO A 306 4.56 -12.74 9.22
C PRO A 306 4.06 -14.03 9.86
N ALA A 307 3.03 -14.65 9.28
CA ALA A 307 2.37 -15.83 9.84
C ALA A 307 3.31 -17.01 10.18
N TYR A 308 4.38 -17.21 9.42
CA TYR A 308 5.34 -18.29 9.67
C TYR A 308 6.24 -18.05 10.90
N ASP A 309 6.34 -16.79 11.35
CA ASP A 309 7.16 -16.35 12.48
C ASP A 309 6.32 -15.94 13.70
N GLN A 310 4.99 -16.16 13.67
CA GLN A 310 4.09 -15.84 14.79
C GLN A 310 4.49 -16.46 16.12
N TRP A 311 5.10 -17.65 16.09
CA TRP A 311 5.60 -18.32 17.29
C TRP A 311 6.66 -17.49 18.05
N LEU A 312 7.41 -16.62 17.36
CA LEU A 312 8.35 -15.70 18.00
C LEU A 312 7.62 -14.65 18.82
N LEU A 313 6.53 -14.10 18.26
CA LEU A 313 5.67 -13.16 18.98
C LEU A 313 4.97 -13.85 20.15
N ASP A 314 4.44 -15.06 19.96
CA ASP A 314 3.82 -15.84 21.03
C ASP A 314 4.78 -16.02 22.22
N TYR A 315 6.03 -16.42 21.94
CA TYR A 315 7.05 -16.53 22.99
C TYR A 315 7.29 -15.20 23.71
N VAL A 316 7.36 -14.07 22.98
CA VAL A 316 7.51 -12.74 23.59
C VAL A 316 6.32 -12.39 24.48
N LEU A 317 5.08 -12.65 24.05
CA LEU A 317 3.86 -12.36 24.82
C LEU A 317 3.75 -13.23 26.09
N GLU A 318 4.32 -14.43 26.08
CA GLU A 318 4.38 -15.31 27.26
C GLU A 318 5.39 -14.85 28.32
N HIS A 319 6.46 -14.15 27.92
CA HIS A 319 7.61 -13.84 28.79
C HIS A 319 7.77 -12.35 29.10
N GLU A 320 7.16 -11.47 28.31
CA GLU A 320 7.20 -10.01 28.48
C GLU A 320 5.81 -9.43 28.71
N ALA A 321 5.75 -8.35 29.50
CA ALA A 321 4.51 -7.61 29.73
C ALA A 321 4.25 -6.61 28.60
N ILE A 322 3.92 -7.12 27.41
CA ILE A 322 3.59 -6.30 26.23
C ILE A 322 2.23 -5.62 26.44
N GLU A 323 2.21 -4.30 26.32
CA GLU A 323 1.01 -3.47 26.49
C GLU A 323 0.15 -3.48 25.22
N ALA A 324 0.79 -3.46 24.05
CA ALA A 324 0.12 -3.54 22.75
C ALA A 324 1.05 -4.07 21.65
N ILE A 325 0.46 -4.63 20.59
CA ILE A 325 1.17 -5.13 19.43
C ILE A 325 1.07 -4.11 18.30
N ILE A 326 2.20 -3.68 17.74
CA ILE A 326 2.20 -2.85 16.53
C ILE A 326 1.90 -3.75 15.35
N GLY A 327 0.88 -3.41 14.58
CA GLY A 327 0.53 -4.17 13.40
C GLY A 327 -0.58 -3.49 12.67
N ASN A 328 -1.24 -4.21 11.78
CA ASN A 328 -2.41 -3.70 11.11
C ASN A 328 -3.65 -3.95 12.00
N PRO A 329 -4.18 -2.95 12.75
CA PRO A 329 -5.38 -3.14 13.58
C PRO A 329 -6.61 -3.51 12.74
N PHE A 330 -6.59 -3.22 11.44
CA PHE A 330 -7.65 -3.63 10.52
C PHE A 330 -7.65 -5.14 10.25
N ARG A 331 -6.51 -5.82 10.40
CA ARG A 331 -6.38 -7.28 10.35
C ARG A 331 -6.73 -7.97 11.67
N PHE A 332 -6.55 -7.30 12.81
CA PHE A 332 -6.73 -7.86 14.16
C PHE A 332 -7.59 -6.96 15.06
N PRO A 333 -8.90 -6.82 14.78
CA PRO A 333 -9.76 -5.84 15.43
C PRO A 333 -10.02 -6.10 16.92
N ASP A 334 -9.99 -7.36 17.34
CA ASP A 334 -10.14 -7.76 18.75
C ASP A 334 -8.77 -7.91 19.46
N GLY A 335 -7.69 -7.49 18.79
CA GLY A 335 -6.31 -7.74 19.21
C GLY A 335 -5.81 -9.13 18.78
N TYR A 336 -4.63 -9.49 19.29
CA TYR A 336 -3.98 -10.78 19.06
C TYR A 336 -3.63 -11.41 20.42
N ASN A 337 -4.11 -12.63 20.67
CA ASN A 337 -3.95 -13.35 21.94
C ASN A 337 -4.33 -12.52 23.19
N GLY A 338 -5.36 -11.67 23.07
CA GLY A 338 -5.85 -10.82 24.16
C GLY A 338 -5.04 -9.54 24.40
N VAL A 339 -4.03 -9.27 23.56
CA VAL A 339 -3.25 -8.02 23.56
C VAL A 339 -3.74 -7.12 22.42
N PRO A 340 -4.04 -5.83 22.67
CA PRO A 340 -4.55 -4.92 21.64
C PRO A 340 -3.52 -4.74 20.52
N VAL A 341 -3.99 -4.66 19.27
CA VAL A 341 -3.15 -4.32 18.12
C VAL A 341 -3.36 -2.85 17.78
N ILE A 342 -2.28 -2.08 17.70
CA ILE A 342 -2.27 -0.62 17.52
C ILE A 342 -1.40 -0.23 16.33
N GLN A 343 -1.55 1.01 15.85
CA GLN A 343 -0.69 1.54 14.80
C GLN A 343 0.70 1.87 15.33
N SER A 344 1.71 1.87 14.44
CA SER A 344 3.10 2.20 14.79
C SER A 344 3.24 3.61 15.37
N THR A 345 2.42 4.55 14.91
CA THR A 345 2.36 5.94 15.37
C THR A 345 1.91 6.13 16.81
N GLU A 346 1.23 5.13 17.38
CA GLU A 346 0.75 5.13 18.77
C GLU A 346 1.79 4.59 19.75
N ALA A 347 2.87 3.98 19.25
CA ALA A 347 3.92 3.37 20.04
C ALA A 347 5.15 4.26 20.15
N SER A 348 5.90 4.11 21.24
CA SER A 348 7.20 4.77 21.39
C SER A 348 8.29 3.92 20.73
N ASP A 349 8.96 4.49 19.73
CA ASP A 349 10.10 3.86 19.03
C ASP A 349 11.22 3.38 19.96
N ASP A 350 11.32 3.93 21.18
CA ASP A 350 12.30 3.58 22.23
C ASP A 350 11.82 2.45 23.16
N LEU A 351 10.59 1.96 23.01
CA LEU A 351 10.02 0.83 23.77
C LEU A 351 9.44 -0.29 22.88
N THR A 352 9.57 -0.16 21.56
CA THR A 352 9.13 -1.14 20.56
C THR A 352 10.20 -2.21 20.30
N LEU A 353 9.76 -3.45 20.17
CA LEU A 353 10.50 -4.57 19.59
C LEU A 353 9.97 -4.82 18.17
N TYR A 354 10.76 -4.47 17.16
CA TYR A 354 10.34 -4.55 15.75
C TYR A 354 10.40 -5.99 15.22
N GLN A 355 9.70 -6.26 14.11
CA GLN A 355 9.65 -7.61 13.51
C GLN A 355 11.05 -8.17 13.24
N ALA A 356 11.95 -7.35 12.71
CA ALA A 356 13.32 -7.72 12.38
C ALA A 356 14.15 -8.12 13.62
N GLU A 357 13.72 -7.72 14.81
CA GLU A 357 14.42 -7.90 16.07
C GLU A 357 13.97 -9.16 16.84
N LEU A 358 12.77 -9.67 16.54
CA LEU A 358 12.13 -10.76 17.28
C LEU A 358 13.01 -12.01 17.40
N PHE A 359 13.63 -12.47 16.31
CA PHE A 359 14.43 -13.69 16.35
C PHE A 359 15.65 -13.57 17.27
N GLU A 360 16.43 -12.49 17.11
CA GLU A 360 17.61 -12.24 17.95
C GLU A 360 17.20 -12.04 19.41
N TYR A 361 16.07 -11.38 19.66
CA TYR A 361 15.52 -11.21 20.99
C TYR A 361 15.19 -12.55 21.65
N VAL A 362 14.36 -13.36 21.00
CA VAL A 362 13.93 -14.68 21.49
C VAL A 362 15.12 -15.62 21.66
N PHE A 363 16.05 -15.65 20.70
CA PHE A 363 17.26 -16.48 20.78
C PHE A 363 18.10 -16.14 22.01
N ASN A 364 18.36 -14.85 22.26
CA ASN A 364 19.16 -14.44 23.41
C ASN A 364 18.42 -14.71 24.73
N ARG A 365 17.11 -14.44 24.81
CA ARG A 365 16.29 -14.77 26.00
C ARG A 365 16.30 -16.27 26.33
N MET A 366 16.06 -17.14 25.35
CA MET A 366 16.09 -18.59 25.54
C MET A 366 17.48 -19.10 25.98
N VAL A 367 18.56 -18.47 25.51
CA VAL A 367 19.93 -18.81 25.92
C VAL A 367 20.23 -18.33 27.35
N ASP A 368 19.68 -17.19 27.74
CA ASP A 368 19.90 -16.59 29.06
C ASP A 368 19.10 -17.29 30.18
N GLU A 369 17.88 -17.76 29.90
CA GLU A 369 17.02 -18.51 30.85
C GLU A 369 17.67 -19.80 31.40
N GLN A 370 18.51 -20.46 30.60
CA GLN A 370 19.20 -21.71 30.96
C GLN A 370 20.58 -21.50 31.58
N SER A 371 21.21 -20.36 31.32
CA SER A 371 22.56 -20.08 31.82
C SER A 371 22.59 -19.59 33.27
N GLY A 372 21.42 -19.40 33.89
CA GLY A 372 21.23 -19.06 35.31
C GLY A 372 21.24 -20.23 36.30
N ASN A 373 21.26 -21.51 35.87
CA ASN A 373 20.90 -22.62 36.76
C ASN A 373 21.93 -23.73 37.05
N ASP A 374 23.16 -23.72 36.54
CA ASP A 374 24.16 -24.68 37.05
C ASP A 374 25.61 -24.26 36.78
N SER A 375 26.40 -24.08 37.84
CA SER A 375 27.80 -23.61 37.78
C SER A 375 28.82 -24.75 37.74
N SER A 376 28.41 -26.00 37.52
CA SER A 376 29.27 -27.17 37.73
C SER A 376 29.55 -28.05 36.49
N ALA A 377 29.05 -27.68 35.30
CA ALA A 377 29.28 -28.41 34.04
C ALA A 377 29.90 -27.50 32.95
N PRO A 378 30.62 -28.05 31.94
CA PRO A 378 31.08 -27.26 30.80
C PRO A 378 29.86 -26.61 30.11
N LYS A 379 29.86 -25.28 30.01
CA LYS A 379 28.74 -24.51 29.43
C LYS A 379 28.45 -25.05 28.02
N PRO A 380 27.25 -25.59 27.75
CA PRO A 380 26.88 -25.99 26.41
C PRO A 380 26.98 -24.79 25.45
N GLU A 381 27.30 -25.05 24.18
CA GLU A 381 27.30 -23.99 23.16
C GLU A 381 25.91 -23.34 23.10
N LYS A 382 25.83 -22.02 22.89
CA LYS A 382 24.55 -21.27 22.81
C LYS A 382 23.53 -21.94 21.90
N LYS A 383 24.00 -22.51 20.78
CA LYS A 383 23.18 -23.27 19.83
C LYS A 383 22.51 -24.50 20.47
N GLN A 384 23.22 -25.26 21.31
CA GLN A 384 22.67 -26.43 21.99
C GLN A 384 21.63 -26.02 23.04
N ILE A 385 21.88 -24.94 23.78
CA ILE A 385 20.95 -24.38 24.77
C ILE A 385 19.65 -23.95 24.09
N PHE A 386 19.76 -23.23 22.97
CA PHE A 386 18.62 -22.79 22.18
C PHE A 386 17.79 -23.97 21.65
N LEU A 387 18.45 -24.98 21.04
CA LEU A 387 17.76 -26.15 20.51
C LEU A 387 17.01 -26.94 21.60
N GLN A 388 17.64 -27.14 22.76
CA GLN A 388 17.00 -27.84 23.89
C GLN A 388 15.79 -27.06 24.45
N THR A 389 15.90 -25.74 24.52
CA THR A 389 14.83 -24.87 25.01
C THR A 389 13.67 -24.82 24.02
N MET A 390 13.95 -24.73 22.72
CA MET A 390 12.92 -24.84 21.67
C MET A 390 12.23 -26.20 21.67
N GLU A 391 12.96 -27.31 21.78
CA GLU A 391 12.35 -28.65 21.84
C GLU A 391 11.38 -28.76 23.02
N LYS A 392 11.76 -28.22 24.19
CA LYS A 392 10.90 -28.17 25.37
C LYS A 392 9.66 -27.29 25.15
N TYR A 393 9.84 -26.10 24.61
CA TYR A 393 8.75 -25.16 24.29
C TYR A 393 7.72 -25.80 23.35
N LEU A 394 8.18 -26.39 22.23
CA LEU A 394 7.32 -27.05 21.25
C LEU A 394 6.65 -28.33 21.78
N SER A 395 7.26 -29.01 22.76
CA SER A 395 6.65 -30.19 23.39
C SER A 395 5.51 -29.83 24.35
N ASN A 396 5.61 -28.69 25.05
CA ASN A 396 4.58 -28.23 25.99
C ASN A 396 3.34 -27.68 25.26
N ASN A 397 3.51 -27.02 24.11
CA ASN A 397 2.40 -26.46 23.32
C ASN A 397 1.65 -27.49 22.45
N LYS A 398 1.97 -28.79 22.53
CA LYS A 398 1.21 -29.87 21.87
C LYS A 398 0.10 -30.48 22.74
N GLU A 399 0.05 -30.14 24.03
CA GLU A 399 -0.92 -30.69 24.99
C GLU A 399 -2.10 -29.74 25.30
N SER A 400 -2.08 -28.54 24.73
CA SER A 400 -3.11 -27.49 24.77
C SER A 400 -3.77 -27.33 23.41
#